data_AF-A0A3B9IH03-F1
#
_entry.id   AF-A0A3B9IH03-F1
#
_cell.length_a   1.000
_cell.length_b   1.000
_cell.length_c   1.000
_cell.angle_alpha   90.00
_cell.angle_beta   90.00
_cell.angle_gamma   90.00
#
_symmetry.space_group_name_H-M   'P 1'
#
loop_
_entity.id
_entity.type
_entity.pdbx_description
1 polymer ?
#
loop_
_entity_poly.entity_id
_entity_poly.type
_entity_poly.pdbx_seq_one_letter_code
_entity_poly.pdbx_strand_id
1 'polypeptide(L)' 'MPAGPAKLLLVVAVALLDVDNRVLIAKRPEGKAMAGLWEFPGG' A
#
# COMPACT_ATOMS: atom_id res chain seq x y z
N MET A 1 -10.53 20.06 -22.21
CA MET A 1 -9.09 20.28 -21.97
C MET A 1 -8.48 18.92 -21.69
N PRO A 2 -7.45 18.46 -22.43
CA PRO A 2 -6.82 17.19 -22.08
C PRO A 2 -6.15 17.37 -20.71
N ALA A 3 -6.39 16.43 -19.80
CA ALA A 3 -5.65 16.37 -18.54
C ALA A 3 -4.16 16.21 -18.90
N GLY A 4 -3.30 17.02 -18.28
CA GLY A 4 -1.85 16.88 -18.44
C GLY A 4 -1.38 15.47 -18.08
N PRO A 5 -0.15 15.08 -18.47
CA PRO A 5 0.33 13.72 -18.24
C PRO A 5 0.24 13.36 -16.75
N ALA A 6 -0.49 12.29 -16.43
CA ALA A 6 -0.61 11.81 -15.06
C ALA A 6 0.78 11.49 -14.51
N LYS A 7 1.09 12.01 -13.33
CA LYS A 7 2.39 11.78 -12.68
C LYS A 7 2.46 10.32 -12.25
N LEU A 8 3.21 9.52 -13.00
CA LEU A 8 3.43 8.11 -12.69
C LEU A 8 4.27 7.99 -11.41
N LEU A 9 3.74 7.33 -10.39
CA LEU A 9 4.45 6.98 -9.16
C LEU A 9 4.57 5.46 -9.10
N LEU A 10 5.80 4.96 -9.21
CA LEU A 10 6.10 3.54 -9.05
C LEU A 10 6.24 3.22 -7.56
N VAL A 11 5.61 2.13 -7.14
CA VAL A 11 5.61 1.65 -5.75
C VAL A 11 5.78 0.13 -5.79
N VAL A 12 6.54 -0.42 -4.85
CA VAL A 12 6.73 -1.86 -4.67
C VAL A 12 5.96 -2.30 -3.42
N ALA A 13 5.31 -3.45 -3.49
CA ALA A 13 4.64 -4.07 -2.35
C ALA A 13 4.97 -5.58 -2.30
N VAL A 14 5.01 -6.14 -1.09
CA VAL A 14 5.29 -7.56 -0.85
C VAL A 14 4.18 -8.23 -0.03
N ALA A 15 3.84 -9.46 -0.40
CA ALA A 15 3.00 -10.34 0.41
C ALA A 15 3.91 -11.33 1.15
N LEU A 16 4.09 -11.11 2.45
CA LEU A 16 4.82 -12.05 3.31
C LEU A 16 3.85 -13.10 3.86
N LEU A 17 4.22 -14.36 3.73
CA LEU A 17 3.43 -15.51 4.16
C LEU A 17 4.08 -16.13 5.41
N ASP A 18 3.27 -16.45 6.41
CA ASP A 18 3.70 -17.27 7.55
C ASP A 18 3.55 -18.78 7.25
N VAL A 19 3.94 -19.62 8.22
CA VAL A 19 3.86 -21.08 8.11
C VAL A 19 2.43 -21.61 7.99
N ASP A 20 1.44 -20.81 8.39
CA ASP A 20 0.01 -21.12 8.30
C ASP A 20 -0.63 -20.53 7.02
N ASN A 21 0.20 -20.04 6.09
CA ASN A 21 -0.21 -19.44 4.83
C ASN A 21 -1.07 -18.17 4.98
N ARG A 22 -0.90 -17.43 6.09
CA ARG A 22 -1.52 -16.11 6.30
C ARG A 22 -0.63 -15.01 5.78
N VAL A 23 -1.24 -13.91 5.32
CA VAL A 23 -0.51 -12.79 4.73
C VAL A 23 -0.38 -11.63 5.72
N LEU A 24 0.83 -11.08 5.83
CA LEU A 24 1.07 -9.88 6.63
C LEU A 24 0.47 -8.64 5.95
N ILE A 25 -0.38 -7.93 6.69
CA ILE A 25 -0.93 -6.63 6.31
C ILE A 25 -0.69 -5.61 7.45
N ALA A 26 -0.37 -4.37 7.10
CA ALA A 26 -0.16 -3.29 8.05
C ALA A 26 -1.37 -2.34 8.05
N LYS A 27 -1.83 -1.92 9.23
CA LYS A 27 -2.85 -0.87 9.34
C LYS A 27 -2.17 0.50 9.34
N ARG A 28 -2.63 1.41 8.50
CA ARG A 28 -2.06 2.77 8.47
C ARG A 28 -2.38 3.54 9.77
N PRO A 29 -1.39 4.22 10.36
CA PRO A 29 -1.61 5.06 11.53
C PRO A 29 -2.45 6.29 11.18
N GLU A 30 -3.08 6.85 12.21
CA GLU A 30 -3.86 8.09 12.09
C GLU A 30 -2.99 9.26 11.63
N GLY A 31 -3.60 10.20 10.90
CA GLY A 31 -2.91 11.38 10.37
C GLY A 31 -2.13 11.15 9.07
N LYS A 32 -2.10 9.93 8.51
CA LYS A 32 -1.60 9.68 7.16
C LYS A 32 -2.74 9.62 6.12
N ALA A 33 -2.42 9.91 4.85
CA ALA A 33 -3.37 9.69 3.75
C ALA A 33 -3.90 8.25 3.80
N MET A 34 -5.20 8.05 3.61
CA MET A 34 -5.85 6.72 3.74
C MET A 34 -5.68 6.03 5.10
N ALA A 35 -5.59 6.80 6.19
CA ALA A 35 -5.51 6.27 7.55
C ALA A 35 -6.64 5.28 7.86
N GLY A 36 -6.33 4.25 8.66
CA GLY A 36 -7.29 3.23 9.06
C GLY A 36 -7.51 2.10 8.05
N LEU A 37 -7.05 2.24 6.81
CA LEU A 37 -7.02 1.15 5.83
C LEU A 37 -5.83 0.20 6.08
N TRP A 38 -5.96 -1.01 5.53
CA TRP A 38 -4.91 -2.02 5.50
C TRP A 38 -4.09 -1.91 4.21
N GLU A 39 -2.78 -2.08 4.30
CA GLU A 39 -1.84 -2.06 3.17
C GLU A 39 -0.83 -3.21 3.24
N PHE A 40 -0.30 -3.59 2.08
CA PHE A 40 0.85 -4.48 2.01
C PHE A 40 2.13 -3.70 2.37
N PRO A 41 3.09 -4.33 3.08
CA PRO A 41 4.40 -3.75 3.29
C PRO A 41 5.09 -3.41 1.97
N GLY A 42 5.77 -2.27 1.89
CA GLY A 42 6.29 -1.76 0.62
C GLY A 42 6.83 -0.34 0.70
N GLY A 43 7.08 0.25 -0.47
CA GLY A 43 7.63 1.59 -0.65
C GLY A 43 7.52 2.10 -2.08
#